data_AF-A0A7M2XJG1-F1
#
_entry.id   AF-A0A7M2XJG1-F1
#
_cell.length_a   1.000
_cell.length_b   1.000
_cell.length_c   1.000
_cell.angle_alpha   90.00
_cell.angle_beta   90.00
_cell.angle_gamma   90.00
#
_symmetry.space_group_name_H-M   'P 1'
#
loop_
_entity.id
_entity.type
_entity.pdbx_description
1 polymer ?
#
loop_
_entity_poly.entity_id
_entity_poly.type
_entity_poly.pdbx_seq_one_letter_code
_entity_poly.pdbx_strand_id
1 'polypeptide(L)'
;MRTLATRSRLATAAVLSLGTAAVLLGTGTATAQPAPGVVGLSEQAAVAVLAAEGVPYSIVNRSGSAGGDCTVTAQRDRGYRTEVEYEYDSDDNEFDRVERQVWRGVGLTVVCR
;
A
#
# COMPACT_ATOMS: atom_id res chain seq x y z
N MET A 1 60.94 53.67 1.56
CA MET A 1 60.94 52.49 2.45
C MET A 1 59.96 51.47 1.89
N ARG A 2 60.44 50.29 1.47
CA ARG A 2 59.65 49.06 1.35
C ARG A 2 59.45 48.54 2.80
N THR A 3 58.42 47.81 3.23
CA THR A 3 57.90 46.52 2.74
C THR A 3 56.72 46.11 3.64
N LEU A 4 55.73 45.38 3.06
CA LEU A 4 54.88 44.29 3.62
C LEU A 4 54.00 44.58 4.86
N ALA A 5 52.86 43.94 5.13
CA ALA A 5 51.85 43.15 4.42
C ALA A 5 50.98 42.56 5.53
N THR A 6 49.65 42.68 5.48
CA THR A 6 48.78 41.66 6.08
C THR A 6 47.44 41.61 5.35
N ARG A 7 47.24 40.52 4.61
CA ARG A 7 45.94 40.06 4.13
C ARG A 7 45.17 39.51 5.32
N SER A 8 43.85 39.72 5.40
CA SER A 8 42.98 38.62 5.82
C SER A 8 41.57 38.80 5.27
N ARG A 9 41.08 37.69 4.73
CA ARG A 9 39.88 37.53 3.91
C ARG A 9 38.63 37.45 4.80
N LEU A 10 37.49 37.71 4.15
CA LEU A 10 36.13 37.46 4.61
C LEU A 10 35.97 36.16 5.42
N ALA A 11 35.19 36.22 6.49
CA ALA A 11 34.46 35.08 7.06
C ALA A 11 33.14 35.59 7.69
N THR A 12 31.97 35.36 7.07
CA THR A 12 31.05 34.21 7.21
C THR A 12 29.99 34.40 8.31
N ALA A 13 28.76 34.64 7.82
CA ALA A 13 27.43 34.23 8.28
C ALA A 13 27.13 33.95 9.77
N ALA A 14 26.03 34.55 10.24
CA ALA A 14 25.06 33.87 11.10
C ALA A 14 23.67 34.49 10.89
N VAL A 15 23.01 34.16 9.78
CA VAL A 15 21.59 34.45 9.58
C VAL A 15 20.80 33.26 10.13
N LEU A 16 19.95 33.59 11.11
CA LEU A 16 18.67 32.98 11.47
C LEU A 16 18.26 31.68 10.76
N SER A 17 17.90 30.67 11.53
CA SER A 17 16.59 30.01 11.37
C SER A 17 16.36 28.97 12.48
N LEU A 18 15.38 29.28 13.34
CA LEU A 18 14.65 28.32 14.15
C LEU A 18 13.95 27.34 13.20
N GLY A 19 14.45 26.10 13.13
CA GLY A 19 13.79 25.01 12.43
C GLY A 19 13.17 24.04 13.42
N THR A 20 11.95 24.32 13.87
CA THR A 20 11.11 23.31 14.53
C THR A 20 10.83 22.20 13.51
N ALA A 21 11.50 21.07 13.65
CA ALA A 21 11.18 19.86 12.92
C ALA A 21 9.80 19.37 13.36
N ALA A 22 8.76 19.73 12.61
CA ALA A 22 7.45 19.13 12.75
C ALA A 22 7.54 17.68 12.24
N VAL A 23 7.67 16.74 13.16
CA VAL A 23 7.53 15.31 12.88
C VAL A 23 6.07 15.08 12.51
N LEU A 24 5.77 15.11 11.21
CA LEU A 24 4.50 14.65 10.66
C LEU A 24 4.46 13.13 10.82
N LEU A 25 3.96 12.68 11.98
CA LEU A 25 3.49 11.31 12.19
C LEU A 25 2.32 11.11 11.22
N GLY A 26 2.62 10.61 10.02
CA GLY A 26 1.64 10.25 9.03
C GLY A 26 0.71 9.17 9.60
N THR A 27 -0.46 9.59 10.08
CA THR A 27 -1.59 8.69 10.26
C THR A 27 -2.08 8.31 8.87
N GLY A 28 -1.38 7.36 8.24
CA GLY A 28 -1.81 6.77 6.99
C GLY A 28 -3.15 6.08 7.22
N THR A 29 -4.24 6.76 6.91
CA THR A 29 -5.52 6.10 6.70
C THR A 29 -5.32 5.18 5.51
N ALA A 30 -5.20 3.87 5.76
CA ALA A 30 -5.17 2.89 4.69
C ALA A 30 -6.48 3.03 3.91
N THR A 31 -6.40 3.68 2.75
CA THR A 31 -7.55 3.81 1.84
C THR A 31 -7.79 2.42 1.28
N ALA A 32 -8.91 1.81 1.68
CA ALA A 32 -9.39 0.58 1.06
C ALA A 32 -9.49 0.81 -0.45
N GLN A 33 -8.88 -0.07 -1.24
CA GLN A 33 -8.98 0.03 -2.69
C GLN A 33 -10.45 -0.16 -3.10
N PRO A 34 -11.00 0.71 -3.97
CA PRO A 34 -12.39 0.65 -4.35
C PRO A 34 -12.66 -0.69 -5.07
N ALA A 35 -13.65 -1.42 -4.56
CA ALA A 35 -14.13 -2.67 -5.14
C ALA A 35 -15.64 -2.55 -5.38
N PRO A 36 -16.19 -3.18 -6.43
CA PRO A 36 -17.63 -3.19 -6.66
C PRO A 36 -18.33 -3.91 -5.50
N GLY A 37 -19.46 -3.36 -5.06
CA GLY A 37 -20.30 -3.97 -4.04
C GLY A 37 -21.07 -5.15 -4.64
N VAL A 38 -20.82 -6.36 -4.13
CA VAL A 38 -21.45 -7.60 -4.63
C VAL A 38 -22.35 -8.29 -3.60
N VAL A 39 -22.56 -7.66 -2.44
CA VAL A 39 -23.48 -8.17 -1.41
C VAL A 39 -24.90 -8.23 -1.96
N GLY A 40 -25.58 -9.35 -1.74
CA GLY A 40 -26.92 -9.63 -2.25
C GLY A 40 -26.95 -10.31 -3.63
N LEU A 41 -25.82 -10.36 -4.34
CA LEU A 41 -25.72 -11.12 -5.59
C LEU A 41 -25.57 -12.62 -5.33
N SER A 42 -25.94 -13.43 -6.32
CA SER A 42 -25.52 -14.83 -6.35
C SER A 42 -23.98 -14.91 -6.42
N GLU A 43 -23.42 -15.99 -5.91
CA GLU A 43 -21.97 -16.23 -5.97
C GLU A 43 -21.45 -16.11 -7.42
N GLN A 44 -22.17 -16.68 -8.38
CA GLN A 44 -21.78 -16.66 -9.78
C GLN A 44 -21.81 -15.25 -10.39
N ALA A 45 -22.83 -14.45 -10.07
CA ALA A 45 -22.91 -13.06 -10.52
C ALA A 45 -21.82 -12.19 -9.86
N ALA A 46 -21.57 -12.38 -8.57
CA ALA A 46 -20.51 -11.69 -7.85
C ALA A 46 -19.13 -11.99 -8.45
N VAL A 47 -18.85 -13.26 -8.76
CA VAL A 47 -17.62 -13.68 -9.44
C VAL A 47 -17.47 -13.01 -10.79
N ALA A 48 -18.54 -12.97 -11.59
CA ALA A 48 -18.50 -12.32 -12.91
C ALA A 48 -18.17 -10.82 -12.81
N VAL A 49 -18.80 -10.11 -11.87
CA VAL A 49 -18.53 -8.68 -11.64
C VAL A 49 -17.08 -8.45 -11.20
N LEU A 50 -16.61 -9.21 -10.21
CA LEU A 50 -15.24 -9.04 -9.70
C LEU A 50 -14.18 -9.42 -10.74
N ALA A 51 -14.44 -10.45 -11.55
CA ALA A 51 -13.54 -10.83 -12.65
C ALA A 51 -13.50 -9.77 -13.76
N ALA A 52 -14.65 -9.18 -14.11
CA ALA A 52 -14.72 -8.12 -15.12
C ALA A 52 -13.94 -6.86 -14.70
N GLU A 53 -13.95 -6.53 -13.41
CA GLU A 53 -13.22 -5.39 -12.84
C GLU A 53 -11.76 -5.74 -12.45
N GLY A 54 -11.31 -6.96 -12.69
CA GLY A 54 -9.96 -7.41 -12.32
C GLY A 54 -9.70 -7.39 -10.82
N VAL A 55 -10.74 -7.44 -9.99
CA VAL A 55 -10.62 -7.37 -8.53
C VAL A 55 -10.31 -8.76 -7.97
N PRO A 56 -9.16 -8.96 -7.30
CA PRO A 56 -8.86 -10.22 -6.64
C PRO A 56 -9.91 -10.51 -5.57
N TYR A 57 -10.27 -11.77 -5.39
CA TYR A 57 -11.24 -12.12 -4.35
C TYR A 57 -10.99 -13.52 -3.78
N SER A 58 -11.57 -13.77 -2.61
CA SER A 58 -11.58 -15.09 -1.99
C SER A 58 -12.83 -15.25 -1.12
N ILE A 59 -13.44 -16.44 -1.18
CA ILE A 59 -14.52 -16.80 -0.26
C ILE A 59 -13.88 -17.13 1.09
N VAL A 60 -14.09 -16.27 2.07
CA VAL A 60 -13.49 -16.42 3.42
C VAL A 60 -14.40 -17.18 4.38
N ASN A 61 -15.68 -17.32 4.06
CA ASN A 61 -16.63 -18.12 4.80
C ASN A 61 -17.73 -18.62 3.84
N ARG A 62 -18.05 -19.91 3.93
CA ARG A 62 -19.20 -20.52 3.26
C ARG A 62 -20.06 -21.24 4.30
N SER A 63 -21.35 -20.94 4.31
CA SER A 63 -22.35 -21.65 5.10
C SER A 63 -23.34 -22.37 4.18
N GLY A 64 -23.78 -23.58 4.56
CA GLY A 64 -24.69 -24.41 3.75
C GLY A 64 -23.98 -25.31 2.74
N SER A 65 -24.77 -25.99 1.90
CA SER A 65 -24.27 -26.95 0.90
C SER A 65 -23.74 -26.23 -0.33
N ALA A 66 -22.50 -26.51 -0.73
CA ALA A 66 -21.83 -25.83 -1.85
C ALA A 66 -22.47 -26.08 -3.24
N GLY A 67 -23.38 -27.05 -3.36
CA GLY A 67 -24.13 -27.33 -4.59
C GLY A 67 -25.49 -26.62 -4.69
N GLY A 68 -25.87 -25.82 -3.69
CA GLY A 68 -27.13 -25.07 -3.67
C GLY A 68 -27.01 -23.65 -4.23
N ASP A 69 -28.10 -22.89 -4.16
CA ASP A 69 -28.11 -21.49 -4.59
C ASP A 69 -27.40 -20.63 -3.54
N CYS A 70 -26.23 -20.12 -3.91
CA CYS A 70 -25.33 -19.39 -3.02
C CYS A 70 -25.45 -17.88 -3.21
N THR A 71 -25.64 -17.14 -2.12
CA THR A 71 -25.74 -15.67 -2.11
C THR A 71 -24.62 -15.06 -1.27
N VAL A 72 -24.00 -13.98 -1.77
CA VAL A 72 -23.03 -13.20 -1.00
C VAL A 72 -23.76 -12.38 0.05
N THR A 73 -23.41 -12.57 1.32
CA THR A 73 -24.05 -11.90 2.46
C THR A 73 -23.15 -10.88 3.14
N ALA A 74 -21.83 -10.98 2.95
CA ALA A 74 -20.89 -9.96 3.40
C ALA A 74 -19.70 -9.85 2.45
N GLN A 75 -19.15 -8.66 2.38
CA GLN A 75 -17.94 -8.32 1.65
C GLN A 75 -17.05 -7.46 2.55
N ARG A 76 -15.75 -7.76 2.57
CA ARG A 76 -14.76 -6.97 3.31
C ARG A 76 -13.47 -6.85 2.51
N ASP A 77 -12.73 -5.77 2.72
CA ASP A 77 -11.37 -5.67 2.23
C ASP A 77 -10.47 -6.70 2.94
N ARG A 78 -9.58 -7.36 2.19
CA ARG A 78 -8.56 -8.29 2.73
C ARG A 78 -7.24 -7.59 3.04
N GLY A 79 -7.16 -6.29 2.77
CA GLY A 79 -6.01 -5.46 3.01
C GLY A 79 -4.85 -5.79 2.06
N TYR A 80 -3.65 -5.45 2.50
CA TYR A 80 -2.42 -5.60 1.71
C TYR A 80 -1.53 -6.66 2.33
N ARG A 81 -0.66 -7.24 1.51
CA ARG A 81 0.48 -8.03 1.94
C ARG A 81 1.74 -7.34 1.47
N THR A 82 2.73 -7.21 2.35
CA THR A 82 4.08 -6.85 1.93
C THR A 82 4.75 -8.05 1.26
N GLU A 83 5.14 -7.88 0.00
CA GLU A 83 6.03 -8.78 -0.71
C GLU A 83 7.44 -8.19 -0.66
N VAL A 84 8.42 -9.06 -0.41
CA VAL A 84 9.82 -8.68 -0.28
C VAL A 84 10.56 -9.33 -1.43
N GLU A 85 11.17 -8.51 -2.25
CA GLU A 85 12.05 -8.92 -3.34
C GLU A 85 13.46 -8.41 -3.07
N TYR A 86 14.47 -9.11 -3.60
CA TYR A 86 15.85 -8.67 -3.54
C TYR A 86 16.30 -8.40 -4.97
N GLU A 87 16.58 -7.12 -5.26
CA GLU A 87 17.08 -6.68 -6.55
C GLU A 87 18.58 -6.46 -6.44
N TYR A 88 19.36 -6.98 -7.40
CA TYR A 88 20.81 -6.79 -7.39
C TYR A 88 21.16 -5.47 -8.06
N ASP A 89 21.84 -4.59 -7.33
CA ASP A 89 22.43 -3.36 -7.87
C ASP A 89 23.88 -3.63 -8.29
N SER A 90 24.16 -3.50 -9.58
CA SER A 90 25.49 -3.72 -10.15
C SER A 90 26.45 -2.55 -9.96
N ASP A 91 25.95 -1.35 -9.69
CA ASP A 91 26.78 -0.15 -9.46
C ASP A 91 27.46 -0.25 -8.09
N ASP A 92 26.72 -0.71 -7.08
CA ASP A 92 27.21 -0.85 -5.70
C ASP A 92 27.53 -2.30 -5.29
N ASN A 93 27.22 -3.29 -6.14
CA ASN A 93 27.41 -4.73 -5.91
C ASN A 93 26.67 -5.27 -4.67
N GLU A 94 25.49 -4.74 -4.39
CA GLU A 94 24.66 -5.10 -3.24
C GLU A 94 23.29 -5.62 -3.66
N PHE A 95 22.64 -6.39 -2.78
CA PHE A 95 21.25 -6.80 -2.96
C PHE A 95 20.34 -5.88 -2.16
N ASP A 96 19.55 -5.06 -2.86
CA ASP A 96 18.58 -4.17 -2.26
C ASP A 96 17.30 -4.91 -1.92
N ARG A 97 16.84 -4.72 -0.69
CA ARG A 97 15.55 -5.23 -0.23
C ARG A 97 14.44 -4.28 -0.66
N VAL A 98 13.65 -4.71 -1.63
CA VAL A 98 12.49 -3.97 -2.13
C VAL A 98 11.22 -4.52 -1.48
N GLU A 99 10.50 -3.66 -0.75
CA GLU A 99 9.20 -3.98 -0.18
C GLU A 99 8.06 -3.41 -1.04
N ARG A 100 7.15 -4.28 -1.49
CA ARG A 100 5.98 -3.89 -2.28
C ARG A 100 4.70 -4.22 -1.54
N GLN A 101 3.77 -3.27 -1.45
CA GLN A 101 2.44 -3.52 -0.92
C GLN A 101 1.52 -4.06 -2.02
N VAL A 102 1.08 -5.30 -1.89
CA VAL A 102 0.19 -5.97 -2.85
C VAL A 102 -1.20 -6.10 -2.25
N TRP A 103 -2.19 -5.47 -2.88
CA TRP A 103 -3.58 -5.57 -2.44
C TRP A 103 -4.13 -6.96 -2.66
N ARG A 104 -4.78 -7.50 -1.62
CA ARG A 104 -5.28 -8.88 -1.59
C ARG A 104 -6.72 -9.01 -2.06
N GLY A 105 -7.32 -7.89 -2.46
CA GLY A 105 -8.69 -7.82 -2.95
C GLY A 105 -9.73 -8.01 -1.85
N VAL A 106 -10.89 -8.56 -2.22
CA VAL A 106 -12.05 -8.66 -1.31
C VAL A 106 -12.31 -10.07 -0.78
N GLY A 107 -12.78 -10.15 0.45
CA GLY A 107 -13.21 -11.37 1.12
C GLY A 107 -14.72 -11.46 1.12
N LEU A 108 -15.26 -12.56 0.63
CA LEU A 108 -16.71 -12.79 0.51
C LEU A 108 -17.17 -13.81 1.55
N THR A 109 -18.29 -13.52 2.20
CA THR A 109 -19.07 -14.49 2.99
C THR A 109 -20.27 -14.92 2.16
N VAL A 110 -20.43 -16.23 1.97
CA VAL A 110 -21.45 -16.82 1.12
C VAL A 110 -22.35 -17.74 1.94
N VAL A 111 -23.66 -17.65 1.72
CA VAL A 111 -24.66 -18.54 2.31
C VAL A 111 -25.37 -19.26 1.18
N CYS A 112 -25.34 -20.59 1.22
CA CYS A 112 -25.99 -21.47 0.26
C CYS A 112 -27.22 -22.13 0.87
N ARG A 113 -28.27 -22.30 0.07
CA ARG A 113 -29.52 -22.95 0.46
C ARG A 113 -29.86 -24.09 -0.49
#